data_AF-Q6LRG2-F1
#
_entry.id   AF-Q6LRG2-F1
#
_cell.length_a   1.000
_cell.length_b   1.000
_cell.length_c   1.000
_cell.angle_alpha   90.00
_cell.angle_beta   90.00
_cell.angle_gamma   90.00
#
_symmetry.space_group_name_H-M   'P 1'
#
loop_
_entity.id
_entity.type
_entity.pdbx_description
1 polymer ?
#
loop_
_entity_poly.entity_id
_entity_poly.type
_entity_poly.pdbx_seq_one_letter_code
_entity_poly.pdbx_strand_id
1 'polypeptide(L)'
;MPLWAEESGRVLVVEPRRVACTALAEYVAASNGETLGKRIGYAIRFDNRFNDNTQVVFVTPGVALRWMIEDKLQSFTTIMIDDFHERRLHPDLLTDRLSLT
;
A
#
# COMPACT_ATOMS: atom_id res chain seq x y z
N MET A 1 -8.56 10.06 0.31
CA MET A 1 -7.94 9.15 -0.68
C MET A 1 -6.51 9.60 -0.93
N PRO A 2 -5.53 8.68 -0.94
CA PRO A 2 -4.09 8.96 -0.81
C PRO A 2 -3.45 9.71 -2.00
N LEU A 3 -4.24 10.11 -2.99
CA LEU A 3 -3.75 10.70 -4.24
C LEU A 3 -2.98 12.00 -4.01
N TRP A 4 -3.35 12.79 -2.99
CA TRP A 4 -2.60 13.99 -2.62
C TRP A 4 -1.13 13.70 -2.24
N ALA A 5 -0.83 12.49 -1.75
CA ALA A 5 0.52 12.13 -1.34
C ALA A 5 1.40 11.71 -2.53
N GLU A 6 0.82 11.45 -3.69
CA GLU A 6 1.57 10.95 -4.85
C GLU A 6 2.41 12.03 -5.55
N GLU A 7 2.15 13.31 -5.26
CA GLU A 7 2.97 14.44 -5.71
C GLU A 7 4.43 14.31 -5.26
N SER A 8 4.66 13.60 -4.16
CA SER A 8 5.99 13.33 -3.60
C SER A 8 6.56 11.97 -4.05
N GLY A 9 5.90 11.24 -4.95
CA GLY A 9 6.32 9.91 -5.44
C GLY A 9 5.33 8.79 -5.10
N ARG A 10 5.74 7.52 -5.25
CA ARG A 10 4.81 6.38 -5.11
C ARG A 10 4.32 6.22 -3.68
N VAL A 11 3.03 5.92 -3.53
CA VAL A 11 2.34 5.73 -2.25
C VAL A 11 1.97 4.27 -2.06
N LEU A 12 2.34 3.71 -0.91
CA LEU A 12 1.88 2.42 -0.44
C LEU A 12 0.83 2.62 0.64
N VAL A 13 -0.33 1.96 0.54
CA VAL A 13 -1.36 1.96 1.59
C VAL A 13 -1.53 0.55 2.12
N VAL A 14 -1.31 0.34 3.41
CA VAL A 14 -1.42 -0.96 4.06
C VAL A 14 -2.81 -1.13 4.66
N GLU A 15 -3.56 -2.10 4.15
CA GLU A 15 -4.95 -2.38 4.49
C GLU A 15 -5.07 -3.82 5.04
N PRO A 16 -5.40 -4.04 6.33
CA PRO A 16 -5.38 -5.37 6.94
C PRO A 16 -6.44 -6.33 6.39
N ARG A 17 -7.53 -5.80 5.82
CA ARG A 17 -8.65 -6.58 5.29
C ARG A 17 -8.50 -6.73 3.78
N ARG A 18 -8.29 -7.96 3.29
CA ARG A 18 -8.16 -8.25 1.84
C ARG A 18 -9.27 -7.63 0.99
N VAL A 19 -10.52 -7.80 1.41
CA VAL A 19 -11.69 -7.27 0.68
C VAL A 19 -11.68 -5.74 0.66
N ALA A 20 -11.29 -5.08 1.76
CA ALA A 20 -11.16 -3.64 1.80
C ALA A 20 -10.00 -3.16 0.90
N CYS A 21 -8.85 -3.83 0.96
CA CYS A 21 -7.68 -3.53 0.13
C CYS A 21 -8.02 -3.52 -1.37
N THR A 22 -8.74 -4.54 -1.86
CA THR A 22 -9.15 -4.61 -3.27
C THR A 22 -10.24 -3.61 -3.60
N ALA A 23 -11.26 -3.48 -2.74
CA ALA A 23 -12.38 -2.57 -2.95
C ALA A 23 -11.94 -1.09 -2.94
N LEU A 24 -10.98 -0.72 -2.08
CA LEU A 24 -10.39 0.62 -2.06
C LEU A 24 -9.65 0.90 -3.36
N ALA A 25 -8.77 0.01 -3.81
CA ALA A 25 -8.06 0.19 -5.07
C ALA A 25 -9.03 0.35 -6.26
N GLU A 26 -10.08 -0.48 -6.32
CA GLU A 26 -11.13 -0.40 -7.34
C GLU A 26 -11.90 0.92 -7.27
N TYR A 27 -12.34 1.32 -6.07
CA TYR A 27 -13.07 2.55 -5.84
C TYR A 27 -12.23 3.79 -6.19
N VAL A 28 -10.97 3.82 -5.77
CA VAL A 28 -10.05 4.94 -6.06
C VAL A 28 -9.78 5.01 -7.56
N ALA A 29 -9.52 3.88 -8.23
CA ALA A 29 -9.32 3.86 -9.68
C ALA A 29 -10.56 4.39 -10.43
N ALA A 30 -11.74 3.83 -10.13
CA ALA A 30 -12.99 4.23 -10.76
C ALA A 30 -13.33 5.71 -10.53
N SER A 31 -13.15 6.20 -9.30
CA SER A 31 -13.45 7.59 -8.94
C SER A 31 -12.55 8.61 -9.63
N ASN A 32 -11.44 8.17 -10.24
CA ASN A 32 -10.49 9.01 -10.97
C ASN A 32 -10.45 8.72 -12.48
N GLY A 33 -11.38 7.90 -12.99
CA GLY A 33 -11.38 7.51 -14.40
C GLY A 33 -10.18 6.65 -14.80
N GLU A 34 -9.49 6.04 -13.84
CA GLU A 34 -8.30 5.23 -14.05
C GLU A 34 -8.65 3.76 -14.24
N THR A 35 -7.87 3.07 -15.07
CA THR A 35 -7.95 1.60 -15.14
C THR A 35 -7.21 1.01 -13.95
N LEU A 36 -7.86 0.16 -13.16
CA LEU A 36 -7.21 -0.59 -12.09
C LEU A 36 -5.97 -1.33 -12.61
N GLY A 37 -4.86 -1.21 -11.88
CA GLY A 37 -3.55 -1.75 -12.23
C GLY A 37 -2.70 -0.84 -13.13
N LYS A 38 -3.22 0.30 -13.59
CA LYS A 38 -2.41 1.37 -14.20
C LYS A 38 -1.88 2.28 -13.11
N ARG A 39 -2.47 3.47 -12.92
CA ARG A 39 -2.02 4.47 -11.94
C ARG A 39 -2.34 4.05 -10.49
N ILE A 40 -3.43 3.32 -10.29
CA ILE A 40 -3.91 2.84 -8.98
C ILE A 40 -4.04 1.33 -9.04
N GLY A 41 -3.56 0.62 -8.02
CA GLY A 41 -3.54 -0.84 -8.01
C GLY A 41 -3.50 -1.44 -6.61
N TYR A 42 -3.44 -2.77 -6.54
CA TYR A 42 -3.27 -3.49 -5.28
C TYR A 42 -2.31 -4.68 -5.38
N ALA A 43 -1.81 -5.14 -4.24
CA ALA A 43 -1.09 -6.38 -4.09
C ALA A 43 -1.52 -7.14 -2.82
N ILE A 44 -2.11 -8.32 -3.00
CA ILE A 44 -2.49 -9.23 -1.91
C ILE A 44 -1.90 -10.62 -2.16
N ARG A 45 -1.94 -11.50 -1.16
CA ARG A 45 -1.44 -12.86 -1.35
C ARG A 45 -2.23 -13.54 -2.49
N PHE A 46 -1.51 -14.03 -3.49
CA PHE A 46 -2.00 -14.72 -4.69
C PHE A 46 -2.76 -13.88 -5.71
N ASP A 47 -2.89 -12.56 -5.52
CA ASP A 47 -3.55 -11.70 -6.51
C ASP A 47 -2.93 -10.30 -6.47
N ASN A 48 -2.46 -9.84 -7.63
CA ASN A 48 -1.79 -8.56 -7.78
C ASN A 48 -2.28 -7.87 -9.04
N ARG A 49 -2.65 -6.60 -8.91
CA ARG A 49 -3.01 -5.72 -10.03
C ARG A 49 -2.30 -4.38 -9.89
N PHE A 50 -1.02 -4.36 -10.24
CA PHE A 50 -0.17 -3.17 -10.29
C PHE A 50 1.01 -3.44 -11.24
N ASN A 51 1.69 -2.38 -11.68
CA ASN A 51 2.93 -2.43 -12.45
C ASN A 51 3.84 -1.25 -12.09
N ASP A 52 4.91 -1.06 -12.86
CA ASP A 52 5.89 0.01 -12.63
C ASP A 52 5.29 1.42 -12.78
N ASN A 53 4.18 1.57 -13.50
CA ASN A 53 3.46 2.84 -13.65
C ASN A 53 2.46 3.10 -12.50
N THR A 54 2.24 2.14 -11.60
CA THR A 54 1.30 2.30 -10.49
C THR A 54 1.85 3.22 -9.41
N GLN A 55 1.22 4.37 -9.25
CA GLN A 55 1.58 5.42 -8.31
C GLN A 55 1.02 5.17 -6.90
N VAL A 56 -0.19 4.61 -6.81
CA VAL A 56 -0.81 4.24 -5.52
C VAL A 56 -1.06 2.74 -5.48
N VAL A 57 -0.46 2.05 -4.51
CA VAL A 57 -0.62 0.60 -4.33
C VAL A 57 -1.21 0.30 -2.96
N PHE A 58 -2.38 -0.33 -2.94
CA PHE A 58 -3.00 -0.87 -1.72
C PHE A 58 -2.49 -2.28 -1.47
N VAL A 59 -2.04 -2.60 -0.25
CA VAL A 59 -1.45 -3.90 0.07
C VAL A 59 -1.94 -4.44 1.40
N THR A 60 -1.98 -5.76 1.53
CA THR A 60 -2.14 -6.39 2.86
C THR A 60 -0.83 -6.38 3.65
N PRO A 61 -0.86 -6.38 5.00
CA PRO A 61 0.35 -6.39 5.85
C PRO A 61 1.35 -7.48 5.51
N GLY A 62 0.89 -8.69 5.17
CA GLY A 62 1.78 -9.79 4.79
C GLY A 62 2.57 -9.50 3.49
N VAL A 63 1.99 -8.76 2.54
CA VAL A 63 2.69 -8.33 1.32
C VAL A 63 3.66 -7.20 1.64
N ALA A 64 3.25 -6.22 2.46
CA ALA A 64 4.12 -5.13 2.89
C ALA A 64 5.36 -5.64 3.64
N LEU A 65 5.18 -6.55 4.60
CA LEU A 65 6.27 -7.19 5.35
C LEU A 65 7.22 -7.95 4.44
N ARG A 66 6.70 -8.70 3.47
CA ARG A 66 7.53 -9.40 2.49
C ARG A 66 8.34 -8.40 1.66
N TRP A 67 7.73 -7.32 1.19
CA TRP A 67 8.42 -6.28 0.41
C TRP A 67 9.46 -5.52 1.24
N MET A 68 9.25 -5.38 2.54
CA MET A 68 10.26 -4.84 3.46
C MET A 68 11.50 -5.73 3.52
N ILE A 69 11.31 -7.05 3.66
CA ILE A 69 12.42 -8.03 3.70
C ILE A 69 13.16 -8.08 2.34
N GLU A 70 12.44 -7.87 1.25
CA GLU A 70 12.99 -7.83 -0.12
C GLU A 70 13.54 -6.44 -0.51
N ASP A 71 13.62 -5.47 0.42
CA ASP A 71 14.04 -4.07 0.18
C ASP A 71 13.26 -3.32 -0.93
N LYS A 72 12.06 -3.79 -1.29
CA LYS A 72 11.21 -3.20 -2.34
C LYS A 72 10.47 -1.95 -1.89
N LEU A 73 10.36 -1.73 -0.58
CA LEU A 73 9.69 -0.55 -0.02
C LEU A 73 10.40 0.76 -0.37
N GLN A 74 11.69 0.73 -0.69
CA GLN A 74 12.47 1.91 -1.11
C GLN A 74 11.92 2.57 -2.38
N SER A 75 11.10 1.86 -3.17
CA SER A 75 10.43 2.43 -4.34
C SER A 75 9.20 3.29 -4.01
N PHE A 76 8.77 3.31 -2.75
CA PHE A 76 7.65 4.11 -2.25
C PHE A 76 8.18 5.26 -1.39
N THR A 77 7.74 6.48 -1.69
CA THR A 77 8.13 7.67 -0.94
C THR A 77 7.20 7.91 0.26
N THR A 78 5.97 7.39 0.19
CA THR A 78 5.00 7.46 1.28
C THR A 78 4.46 6.08 1.59
N ILE A 79 4.43 5.72 2.88
CA ILE A 79 3.76 4.52 3.38
C ILE A 79 2.68 4.94 4.36
N MET A 80 1.43 4.66 4.02
CA MET A 80 0.26 4.84 4.88
C MET A 80 -0.14 3.49 5.45
N ILE A 81 -0.48 3.44 6.73
CA ILE A 81 -0.97 2.23 7.39
C ILE A 81 -2.39 2.52 7.85
N ASP A 82 -3.38 1.92 7.17
CA ASP A 82 -4.77 1.99 7.61
C ASP A 82 -4.99 1.00 8.76
N ASP A 83 -5.75 1.45 9.74
CA ASP A 83 -6.13 0.69 10.91
C ASP A 83 -4.93 0.24 11.79
N PHE A 84 -4.14 1.21 12.28
CA PHE A 84 -3.40 1.04 13.55
C PHE A 84 -4.41 0.96 14.71
N HIS A 85 -5.22 -0.10 14.73
CA HIS A 85 -5.94 -0.49 15.92
C HIS A 85 -4.90 -0.96 16.92
N GLU A 86 -4.73 -0.13 17.96
CA GLU A 86 -3.71 -0.13 19.00
C GLU A 86 -3.45 -1.46 19.77
N ARG A 87 -3.96 -2.63 19.35
CA ARG A 87 -3.94 -3.83 20.20
C ARG A 87 -3.73 -5.22 19.58
N ARG A 88 -3.39 -5.43 18.29
CA ARG A 88 -3.22 -6.83 17.78
C ARG A 88 -2.11 -7.16 16.79
N LEU A 89 -1.25 -6.22 16.41
CA LEU A 89 -0.02 -6.53 15.68
C LEU A 89 1.13 -5.99 16.50
N HIS A 90 2.14 -6.82 16.79
CA HIS A 90 3.43 -6.34 17.29
C HIS A 90 3.89 -5.18 16.39
N PRO A 91 3.89 -3.92 16.86
CA PRO A 91 4.28 -2.76 16.07
C PRO A 91 5.80 -2.72 15.80
N ASP A 92 6.56 -3.59 16.46
CA ASP A 92 8.01 -3.43 16.66
C ASP A 92 8.87 -3.67 15.41
N LEU A 93 8.30 -4.10 14.28
CA LEU A 93 9.11 -4.42 13.09
C LEU A 93 8.94 -3.45 11.92
N LEU A 94 7.75 -2.88 11.74
CA LEU A 94 7.49 -1.91 10.67
C LEU A 94 7.72 -0.47 11.14
N THR A 95 7.25 -0.11 12.33
CA THR A 95 7.34 1.27 12.84
C THR A 95 8.74 1.61 13.36
N ASP A 96 9.42 0.64 13.97
CA ASP A 96 10.71 0.84 14.62
C ASP A 96 11.83 1.16 13.61
N ARG A 97 11.78 0.57 12.40
CA ARG A 97 12.76 0.83 11.34
C ARG A 97 12.43 2.04 10.45
N LEU A 98 11.17 2.46 10.37
CA LEU A 98 10.78 3.66 9.63
C LEU A 98 11.06 4.97 10.41
N SER A 99 11.39 4.87 11.69
CA SER A 99 11.72 6.03 12.56
C SER A 99 13.22 6.31 12.67
N LEU A 100 14.08 5.56 11.96
CA LEU A 100 15.55 5.60 12.08
C LEU A 100 16.27 5.94 10.77
N THR A 101 15.64 6.68 9.85
CA THR A 101 16.31 7.21 8.65
C THR A 101 15.90 8.65 8.44
#